data_AF-A0A3D5M744-F1
#
_entry.id   AF-A0A3D5M744-F1
#
_cell.length_a   1.000
_cell.length_b   1.000
_cell.length_c   1.000
_cell.angle_alpha   90.00
_cell.angle_beta   90.00
_cell.angle_gamma   90.00
#
_symmetry.space_group_name_H-M   'P 1'
#
loop_
_entity.id
_entity.type
_entity.pdbx_description
1 polymer ?
#
loop_
_entity_poly.entity_id
_entity_poly.type
_entity_poly.pdbx_seq_one_letter_code
_entity_poly.pdbx_strand_id
1 'polypeptide(L)'
;MDHVYDWGFSEPGKTLSVWMQNFSEGKKVFDVKLEGQRWPWSSSMMTKVLFRNPCVTLAGWLAIYWQATKLKLRGVPYVPHPDAETDGSRIEEKAKNS
;
A
#
# COMPACT_ATOMS: atom_id res chain seq x y z
N MET A 1 28.40 7.32 7.85
CA MET A 1 26.97 7.11 7.53
C MET A 1 26.25 6.67 8.80
N ASP A 2 26.44 7.42 9.89
CA ASP A 2 25.97 7.00 11.20
C ASP A 2 24.71 7.80 11.52
N HIS A 3 23.57 7.15 11.33
CA HIS A 3 22.26 7.66 11.67
C HIS A 3 21.73 6.91 12.90
N VAL A 4 21.40 7.65 13.94
CA VAL A 4 20.75 7.13 15.14
C VAL A 4 19.29 7.52 15.08
N TYR A 5 18.42 6.52 15.10
CA TYR A 5 16.98 6.72 15.04
C TYR A 5 16.37 6.54 16.43
N ASP A 6 15.58 7.52 16.85
CA ASP A 6 14.72 7.43 18.02
C ASP A 6 13.27 7.50 17.55
N TRP A 7 12.45 6.54 17.96
CA TRP A 7 11.08 6.40 17.50
C TRP A 7 10.23 5.87 18.63
N GLY A 8 8.98 6.31 18.67
CA GLY A 8 8.06 5.91 19.71
C GLY A 8 6.61 6.12 19.34
N PHE A 9 5.75 5.50 20.14
CA PHE A 9 4.32 5.48 19.96
C PHE A 9 3.64 5.81 21.28
N SER A 10 2.54 6.55 21.22
CA SER A 10 1.61 6.62 22.35
C SER A 10 0.82 5.31 22.46
N GLU A 11 0.28 5.05 23.64
CA GLU A 11 -0.70 3.99 23.82
C GLU A 11 -1.89 4.19 22.84
N PRO A 12 -2.30 3.14 22.10
CA PRO A 12 -3.35 3.27 21.09
C PRO A 12 -4.72 3.41 21.75
N GLY A 13 -5.33 4.60 21.63
CA GLY A 13 -6.65 4.89 22.17
C GLY A 13 -7.56 5.60 21.16
N LYS A 14 -8.18 6.70 21.59
CA LYS A 14 -8.92 7.61 20.69
C LYS A 14 -7.98 8.36 19.76
N THR A 15 -6.75 8.57 20.18
CA THR A 15 -5.67 9.17 19.42
C THR A 15 -4.49 8.22 19.40
N LEU A 16 -3.66 8.37 18.38
CA LEU A 16 -2.39 7.67 18.24
C LEU A 16 -1.36 8.71 17.82
N SER A 17 -0.32 8.89 18.62
CA SER A 17 0.83 9.72 18.26
C SER A 17 2.02 8.83 17.95
N VAL A 18 2.67 9.09 16.83
CA VAL A 18 3.94 8.45 16.44
C VAL A 18 4.95 9.55 16.26
N TRP A 19 6.15 9.38 16.81
CA TRP A 19 7.26 10.28 16.54
C TRP A 19 8.47 9.50 16.05
N MET A 20 9.25 10.15 15.21
CA MET A 20 10.51 9.63 14.69
C MET A 20 11.50 10.79 14.58
N GLN A 21 12.66 10.59 15.19
CA GLN A 21 13.79 11.50 15.17
C GLN A 21 15.00 10.77 14.59
N ASN A 22 15.77 11.45 13.76
CA ASN A 22 17.03 10.95 13.21
C ASN A 22 18.14 11.93 13.61
N PHE A 23 19.23 11.38 14.13
CA PHE A 23 20.45 12.10 14.45
C PHE A 23 21.59 11.60 13.57
N SER A 24 22.33 12.51 12.95
CA SER A 24 23.56 12.24 12.21
C SER A 24 24.70 13.04 12.84
N GLU A 25 25.82 12.40 13.14
CA GLU A 25 27.00 13.05 13.76
C GLU A 25 26.64 13.84 15.04
N GLY A 26 25.71 13.30 15.83
CA GLY A 26 25.20 13.93 17.06
C GLY A 26 24.24 15.12 16.84
N LYS A 27 23.90 15.46 15.59
CA LYS A 27 22.95 16.54 15.25
C LYS A 27 21.63 15.97 14.77
N LYS A 28 20.51 16.54 15.26
CA LYS A 28 19.17 16.17 14.79
C LYS A 28 18.99 16.64 13.33
N VAL A 29 18.78 15.69 12.42
CA VAL A 29 18.61 15.94 10.98
C VAL A 29 17.17 15.77 10.51
N PHE A 30 16.34 15.06 11.29
CA PHE A 30 14.94 14.83 10.96
C PHE A 30 14.11 14.69 12.24
N ASP A 31 12.94 15.32 12.28
CA ASP A 31 11.95 15.22 13.36
C ASP A 31 10.56 15.21 12.73
N VAL A 32 9.81 14.14 12.93
CA VAL A 32 8.45 14.00 12.43
C VAL A 32 7.56 13.47 13.52
N LYS A 33 6.38 14.08 13.64
CA LYS A 33 5.29 13.64 14.48
C LYS A 33 4.04 13.43 13.63
N LEU A 34 3.46 12.24 13.73
CA LEU A 34 2.18 11.89 13.11
C LEU A 34 1.15 11.75 14.23
N GLU A 35 0.06 12.52 14.13
CA GLU A 35 -1.09 12.39 15.03
C GLU A 35 -2.28 11.84 14.27
N GLY A 36 -2.74 10.66 14.70
CA GLY A 36 -3.93 9.99 14.19
C GLY A 36 -5.07 10.08 15.18
N GLN A 37 -6.29 10.18 14.66
CA GLN A 37 -7.51 9.98 15.43
C GLN A 37 -8.14 8.65 15.02
N ARG A 38 -8.71 7.92 15.97
CA ARG A 38 -9.40 6.67 15.71
C ARG A 38 -10.76 6.95 15.08
N TRP A 39 -10.99 6.38 13.90
CA TRP A 39 -12.28 6.40 13.24
C TRP A 39 -12.80 4.96 13.10
N PRO A 40 -14.10 4.71 13.39
CA PRO A 40 -14.68 3.40 13.17
C PRO A 40 -14.70 3.08 11.67
N TRP A 41 -14.33 1.85 11.34
CA TRP A 41 -14.37 1.34 9.97
C TRP A 41 -15.83 1.08 9.55
N SER A 42 -16.50 2.11 9.06
CA SER A 42 -17.88 2.02 8.57
C SER A 42 -17.96 2.47 7.11
N SER A 43 -18.88 1.89 6.35
CA SER A 43 -19.09 2.25 4.94
C SER A 43 -19.42 3.74 4.78
N SER A 44 -20.18 4.32 5.71
CA SER A 44 -20.51 5.75 5.71
C SER A 44 -19.27 6.64 5.86
N MET A 45 -18.37 6.29 6.79
CA MET A 45 -17.13 7.04 6.97
C MET A 45 -16.22 6.93 5.74
N MET A 46 -16.14 5.75 5.11
CA MET A 46 -15.37 5.53 3.89
C MET A 46 -15.87 6.40 2.73
N THR A 47 -17.18 6.41 2.51
CA THR A 47 -17.82 7.25 1.49
C THR A 47 -17.58 8.74 1.78
N LYS A 48 -17.64 9.17 3.04
CA LYS A 48 -17.32 10.54 3.45
C LYS A 48 -15.87 10.91 3.12
N VAL A 49 -14.91 10.00 3.29
CA VAL A 49 -13.50 10.23 2.94
C VAL A 49 -13.34 10.38 1.43
N LEU A 50 -14.03 9.58 0.61
CA LEU A 50 -14.04 9.70 -0.85
C LEU A 50 -14.58 11.06 -1.29
N PHE A 51 -15.71 11.50 -0.70
CA PHE A 51 -16.29 12.80 -0.99
C PHE A 51 -15.50 13.99 -0.44
N ARG A 52 -14.63 13.78 0.55
CA ARG A 52 -13.77 14.86 1.09
C ARG A 52 -12.61 15.20 0.16
N ASN A 53 -12.08 14.21 -0.56
CA ASN A 53 -10.94 14.38 -1.47
C ASN A 53 -11.27 13.90 -2.90
N PRO A 54 -12.32 14.44 -3.55
CA PRO A 54 -12.80 13.90 -4.81
C PRO A 54 -11.79 14.11 -5.94
N CYS A 55 -11.17 15.29 -6.03
CA CYS A 55 -10.23 15.61 -7.11
C CYS A 55 -8.99 14.71 -7.12
N VAL A 56 -8.39 14.48 -5.95
CA VAL A 56 -7.19 13.61 -5.83
C VAL A 56 -7.54 12.16 -6.17
N THR A 57 -8.68 11.69 -5.67
CA THR A 57 -9.16 10.32 -5.93
C THR A 57 -9.46 10.10 -7.42
N LEU A 58 -10.17 11.04 -8.04
CA LEU A 58 -10.48 11.00 -9.47
C LEU A 58 -9.22 11.12 -10.33
N ALA A 59 -8.28 12.00 -9.96
CA ALA A 59 -7.03 12.14 -10.69
C ALA A 59 -6.21 10.84 -10.67
N GLY A 60 -6.09 10.20 -9.51
CA GLY A 60 -5.42 8.89 -9.39
C GLY A 60 -6.12 7.81 -10.21
N TRP A 61 -7.46 7.73 -10.11
CA TRP A 61 -8.25 6.79 -10.90
C TRP A 61 -8.07 7.01 -12.40
N LEU A 62 -8.26 8.24 -12.88
CA LEU A 62 -8.08 8.59 -14.29
C LEU A 62 -6.65 8.31 -14.76
N ALA A 63 -5.63 8.62 -13.96
CA ALA A 63 -4.24 8.33 -14.31
C ALA A 63 -4.01 6.83 -14.52
N ILE A 64 -4.55 5.97 -13.65
CA ILE A 64 -4.43 4.51 -13.78
C ILE A 64 -5.09 4.03 -15.09
N TYR A 65 -6.33 4.45 -15.35
CA TYR A 65 -7.06 4.04 -16.56
C TYR A 65 -6.45 4.62 -17.83
N TRP A 66 -5.90 5.84 -17.77
CA TRP A 66 -5.17 6.45 -18.87
C TRP A 66 -3.91 5.65 -19.22
N GLN A 67 -3.13 5.22 -18.22
CA GLN A 67 -1.97 4.37 -18.46
C GLN A 67 -2.36 3.02 -19.04
N ALA A 68 -3.40 2.37 -18.49
CA ALA A 68 -3.91 1.10 -19.03
C ALA A 68 -4.38 1.24 -20.49
N THR A 69 -5.10 2.32 -20.82
CA THR A 69 -5.55 2.62 -22.18
C THR A 69 -4.36 2.87 -23.11
N LYS A 70 -3.35 3.63 -22.66
CA LYS A 70 -2.12 3.87 -23.40
C LYS A 70 -1.36 2.57 -23.70
N LEU A 71 -1.25 1.65 -22.74
CA LEU A 71 -0.65 0.34 -22.93
C LEU A 71 -1.41 -0.50 -23.97
N LYS A 72 -2.75 -0.50 -23.90
CA LYS A 72 -3.61 -1.17 -24.87
C LYS A 72 -3.43 -0.61 -26.28
N LEU A 73 -3.39 0.72 -26.43
CA LEU A 73 -3.16 1.37 -27.73
C LEU A 73 -1.76 1.12 -28.28
N ARG A 74 -0.76 0.94 -27.41
CA ARG A 74 0.61 0.58 -27.79
C ARG A 74 0.78 -0.90 -28.12
N GLY A 75 -0.28 -1.70 -28.00
CA GLY A 75 -0.25 -3.13 -28.33
C GLY A 75 0.75 -3.93 -27.51
N VAL A 76 1.01 -3.52 -26.25
CA VAL A 76 1.99 -4.20 -25.40
C VAL A 76 1.50 -5.64 -25.16
N PRO A 77 2.26 -6.65 -25.63
CA PRO A 77 1.86 -8.04 -25.45
C PRO A 77 1.91 -8.39 -23.97
N TYR A 78 0.87 -9.07 -23.50
CA TYR A 78 0.88 -9.65 -22.17
C TYR A 78 1.90 -10.79 -22.15
N VAL A 79 2.95 -10.66 -21.33
CA VAL A 79 3.92 -11.73 -21.09
C VAL A 79 3.41 -12.51 -19.89
N PRO A 80 2.83 -13.72 -20.07
CA PRO A 80 2.43 -14.56 -18.95
C PRO A 80 3.66 -14.93 -18.11
N HIS A 81 3.46 -15.04 -16.79
CA HIS A 81 4.51 -15.58 -15.92
C HIS A 81 4.81 -17.03 -16.34
N PRO A 82 6.09 -17.42 -16.46
CA PRO A 82 6.52 -18.72 -17.00
C PRO A 82 6.13 -19.95 -16.16
N ASP A 83 5.36 -19.79 -15.08
CA ASP A 83 4.95 -20.89 -14.18
C ASP A 83 3.49 -21.32 -14.36
N ALA A 84 2.76 -20.75 -15.32
CA ALA A 84 1.33 -21.03 -15.52
C ALA A 84 1.03 -22.21 -16.48
N GLU A 85 2.02 -23.01 -16.90
CA GLU A 85 1.82 -24.14 -17.83
C GLU A 85 2.17 -25.53 -17.27
N THR A 86 2.37 -25.72 -15.95
CA THR A 86 2.57 -27.09 -15.42
C THR A 86 2.02 -27.28 -14.00
N ASP A 87 0.69 -27.30 -13.85
CA ASP A 87 0.04 -27.99 -12.71
C ASP A 87 -1.25 -28.72 -13.16
N GLY A 88 -1.19 -29.37 -14.32
CA GLY A 88 -2.19 -30.34 -14.76
C GLY A 88 -1.83 -31.79 -14.39
N SER A 89 -0.56 -32.07 -14.13
CA SER A 89 -0.04 -33.44 -13.90
C SER A 89 -0.05 -33.89 -12.44
N ARG A 90 -0.28 -32.99 -11.48
CA ARG A 90 -0.23 -33.31 -10.03
C ARG A 90 -1.58 -33.76 -9.44
N ILE A 91 -2.67 -33.65 -10.21
CA ILE A 91 -4.00 -34.07 -9.74
C ILE A 91 -4.23 -35.58 -9.97
N GLU A 92 -3.57 -36.20 -10.94
CA GLU A 92 -3.71 -37.66 -11.18
C GLU A 92 -2.95 -38.54 -10.18
N GLU A 93 -1.84 -38.06 -9.61
CA GLU A 93 -1.04 -38.90 -8.68
C GLU A 93 -1.71 -39.08 -7.31
N LYS A 94 -2.57 -38.14 -6.88
CA LYS A 94 -3.36 -38.30 -5.64
C LYS A 94 -4.59 -39.19 -5.79
N ALA A 95 -5.06 -39.46 -7.01
CA ALA A 95 -6.23 -40.32 -7.23
C ALA A 95 -5.88 -41.81 -7.31
N LYS A 96 -4.60 -42.17 -7.48
CA LYS A 96 -4.14 -43.56 -7.63
C LYS A 96 -3.53 -44.17 -6.35
N ASN A 97 -3.36 -43.37 -5.30
CA ASN A 97 -2.81 -43.81 -4.01
C ASN A 97 -3.76 -43.52 -2.84
N SER A 98 -5.07 -43.62 -3.08
CA SER A 98 -6.11 -43.51 -2.06
C SER A 98 -7.09 -44.66 -2.13
#